data_AF-A0A2E0TCG6-F1
#
_entry.id   AF-A0A2E0TCG6-F1
#
_cell.length_a   1.000
_cell.length_b   1.000
_cell.length_c   1.000
_cell.angle_alpha   90.00
_cell.angle_beta   90.00
_cell.angle_gamma   90.00
#
_symmetry.space_group_name_H-M   'P 1'
#
loop_
_entity.id
_entity.type
_entity.pdbx_description
1 polymer ?
#
loop_
_entity_poly.entity_id
_entity_poly.type
_entity_poly.pdbx_seq_one_letter_code
_entity_poly.pdbx_strand_id
1 'polypeptide(L)'
;MTGPRRAPHERGAPMSERFAEPWRAALARLDDADAEGAVEAGAWALVLHAFDALEARPEVERARMREALAGALAEVEEPLATELGRAALAALNGDAPTHWPAELMRPSPRRLLKLLRGELDGFAAARVAGWLAAHPDERATLEALLEAGASARSEPLPVAAASSVRMRDPEEGQLLGALDALGLEAVLFREPAPRRLALYAAEPTAVRLEAEGVTTEEIAPGYWLGRLAPHLRGALAVKVRVGEREAAWSLRVGPREKR
;
A
#
# COMPACT_ATOMS: atom_id res chain seq x y z
N MET A 1 39.65 -9.46 -8.11
CA MET A 1 38.78 -8.35 -7.69
C MET A 1 37.49 -8.43 -8.49
N THR A 2 36.47 -9.08 -7.95
CA THR A 2 35.15 -9.25 -8.57
C THR A 2 34.13 -8.60 -7.64
N GLY A 3 33.66 -7.42 -8.02
CA GLY A 3 32.63 -6.70 -7.28
C GLY A 3 31.29 -7.46 -7.31
N PRO A 4 30.46 -7.34 -6.26
CA PRO A 4 29.16 -8.00 -6.23
C PRO A 4 28.24 -7.38 -7.28
N ARG A 5 27.75 -8.22 -8.20
CA ARG A 5 26.67 -7.87 -9.14
C ARG A 5 25.41 -7.57 -8.33
N ARG A 6 24.92 -6.33 -8.38
CA ARG A 6 23.59 -5.97 -7.86
C ARG A 6 22.54 -6.71 -8.69
N ALA A 7 21.59 -7.34 -8.00
CA ALA A 7 20.42 -7.95 -8.61
C ALA A 7 19.59 -6.91 -9.36
N PRO A 8 18.97 -7.27 -10.49
CA PRO A 8 18.08 -6.36 -11.22
C PRO A 8 16.89 -5.98 -10.33
N HIS A 9 16.60 -4.68 -10.26
CA HIS A 9 15.39 -4.16 -9.64
C HIS A 9 14.16 -4.79 -10.30
N GLU A 10 13.37 -5.52 -9.51
CA GLU A 10 12.07 -6.04 -9.94
C GLU A 10 11.17 -4.85 -10.29
N ARG A 11 10.95 -4.64 -11.58
CA ARG A 11 9.79 -3.88 -12.05
C ARG A 11 8.57 -4.53 -11.44
N GLY A 12 7.72 -3.74 -10.77
CA GLY A 12 6.48 -4.26 -10.18
C GLY A 12 5.75 -5.10 -11.22
N ALA A 13 5.44 -6.34 -10.86
CA ALA A 13 4.75 -7.30 -11.71
C ALA A 13 3.58 -6.61 -12.45
N PRO A 14 3.47 -6.72 -13.79
CA PRO A 14 2.32 -6.20 -14.53
C PRO A 14 1.02 -6.66 -13.89
N MET A 15 -0.05 -5.88 -14.01
CA MET A 15 -1.32 -6.16 -13.32
C MET A 15 -1.83 -7.59 -13.59
N SER A 16 -1.54 -8.14 -14.76
CA SER A 16 -1.79 -9.51 -15.19
C SER A 16 -1.04 -10.61 -14.40
N GLU A 17 0.12 -10.30 -13.83
CA GLU A 17 0.91 -11.22 -12.99
C GLU A 17 0.38 -11.29 -11.56
N ARG A 18 -0.20 -10.19 -11.02
CA ARG A 18 -0.79 -10.18 -9.68
C ARG A 18 -1.96 -11.15 -9.53
N PHE A 19 -2.68 -11.40 -10.63
CA PHE A 19 -3.80 -12.31 -10.66
C PHE A 19 -3.42 -13.72 -11.15
N ALA A 20 -2.14 -13.96 -11.51
CA ALA A 20 -1.73 -15.24 -12.08
C ALA A 20 -1.73 -16.37 -11.05
N GLU A 21 -1.27 -16.13 -9.82
CA GLU A 21 -1.24 -17.16 -8.78
C GLU A 21 -2.65 -17.51 -8.27
N PRO A 22 -3.53 -16.54 -7.91
CA PRO A 22 -4.92 -16.85 -7.55
C PRO A 22 -5.70 -17.56 -8.68
N TRP A 23 -5.50 -17.14 -9.93
CA TRP A 23 -6.07 -17.81 -11.10
C TRP A 23 -5.66 -19.27 -11.19
N ARG A 24 -4.35 -19.56 -11.07
CA ARG A 24 -3.83 -20.93 -11.12
C ARG A 24 -4.32 -21.77 -9.95
N ALA A 25 -4.44 -21.18 -8.77
CA ALA A 25 -5.00 -21.88 -7.62
C ALA A 25 -6.46 -22.27 -7.84
N ALA A 26 -7.26 -21.37 -8.44
CA ALA A 26 -8.64 -21.67 -8.80
C ALA A 26 -8.73 -22.74 -9.91
N LEU A 27 -7.86 -22.69 -10.92
CA LEU A 27 -7.75 -23.74 -11.94
C LEU A 27 -7.36 -25.10 -11.35
N ALA A 28 -6.44 -25.14 -10.39
CA ALA A 28 -6.05 -26.39 -9.74
C ALA A 28 -7.23 -27.02 -8.98
N ARG A 29 -8.09 -26.20 -8.37
CA ARG A 29 -9.30 -26.69 -7.69
C ARG A 29 -10.33 -27.29 -8.65
N LEU A 30 -10.34 -26.90 -9.92
CA LEU A 30 -11.19 -27.54 -10.93
C LEU A 30 -10.79 -28.99 -11.22
N ASP A 31 -9.55 -29.40 -10.95
CA ASP A 31 -9.12 -30.80 -11.14
C ASP A 31 -9.61 -31.69 -9.99
N ASP A 32 -9.82 -31.08 -8.81
CA ASP A 32 -10.10 -31.78 -7.55
C ASP A 32 -11.55 -31.61 -7.03
N ALA A 33 -12.35 -30.65 -7.52
CA ALA A 33 -13.57 -30.23 -6.83
C ALA A 33 -14.81 -29.92 -7.70
N ASP A 34 -15.94 -30.06 -7.00
CA ASP A 34 -17.36 -29.84 -7.28
C ASP A 34 -17.76 -28.43 -7.80
N ALA A 35 -19.07 -28.16 -7.82
CA ALA A 35 -19.64 -26.92 -8.31
C ALA A 35 -19.05 -25.65 -7.66
N GLU A 36 -18.58 -25.71 -6.40
CA GLU A 36 -18.02 -24.55 -5.69
C GLU A 36 -16.68 -24.12 -6.31
N GLY A 37 -15.80 -25.08 -6.61
CA GLY A 37 -14.52 -24.82 -7.27
C GLY A 37 -14.69 -24.20 -8.66
N ALA A 38 -15.71 -24.66 -9.40
CA ALA A 38 -16.05 -24.11 -10.71
C ALA A 38 -16.55 -22.66 -10.64
N VAL A 39 -17.38 -22.34 -9.66
CA VAL A 39 -17.86 -20.98 -9.43
C VAL A 39 -16.70 -20.06 -9.03
N GLU A 40 -15.82 -20.49 -8.13
CA GLU A 40 -14.65 -19.70 -7.73
C GLU A 40 -13.72 -19.41 -8.92
N ALA A 41 -13.46 -20.41 -9.76
CA ALA A 41 -12.65 -20.22 -10.96
C ALA A 41 -13.33 -19.23 -11.93
N GLY A 42 -14.63 -19.38 -12.18
CA GLY A 42 -15.41 -18.41 -12.95
C GLY A 42 -15.30 -16.98 -12.39
N ALA A 43 -15.36 -16.85 -11.06
CA ALA A 43 -15.23 -15.57 -10.39
C ALA A 43 -13.88 -14.87 -10.70
N TRP A 44 -12.78 -15.62 -10.77
CA TRP A 44 -11.49 -15.08 -11.20
C TRP A 44 -11.43 -14.74 -12.69
N ALA A 45 -12.14 -15.47 -13.57
CA ALA A 45 -12.24 -15.10 -14.99
C ALA A 45 -12.88 -13.72 -15.15
N LEU A 46 -13.92 -13.44 -14.36
CA LEU A 46 -14.57 -12.14 -14.35
C LEU A 46 -13.62 -11.03 -13.89
N VAL A 47 -12.81 -11.29 -12.85
CA VAL A 47 -11.77 -10.36 -12.39
C VAL A 47 -10.78 -10.06 -13.51
N LEU A 48 -10.27 -11.09 -14.18
CA LEU A 48 -9.32 -10.91 -15.28
C LEU A 48 -9.92 -10.15 -16.46
N HIS A 49 -11.18 -10.41 -16.78
CA HIS A 49 -11.89 -9.68 -17.85
C HIS A 49 -12.05 -8.20 -17.52
N ALA A 50 -12.42 -7.89 -16.27
CA ALA A 50 -12.56 -6.51 -15.81
C ALA A 50 -11.24 -5.71 -15.81
N PHE A 51 -10.09 -6.34 -16.08
CA PHE A 51 -8.78 -5.69 -16.23
C PHE A 51 -8.10 -6.04 -17.57
N ASP A 52 -8.87 -6.50 -18.56
CA ASP A 52 -8.42 -6.90 -19.91
C ASP A 52 -7.25 -7.91 -19.92
N ALA A 53 -7.07 -8.65 -18.82
CA ALA A 53 -5.98 -9.61 -18.64
C ALA A 53 -6.40 -11.05 -18.98
N LEU A 54 -7.68 -11.25 -19.32
CA LEU A 54 -8.24 -12.55 -19.66
C LEU A 54 -7.79 -13.05 -21.04
N GLU A 55 -7.68 -12.17 -22.02
CA GLU A 55 -7.25 -12.54 -23.39
C GLU A 55 -5.84 -13.12 -23.44
N ALA A 56 -4.98 -12.71 -22.50
CA ALA A 56 -3.63 -13.25 -22.36
C ALA A 56 -3.58 -14.70 -21.84
N ARG A 57 -4.72 -15.30 -21.45
CA ARG A 57 -4.78 -16.68 -20.94
C ARG A 57 -4.86 -17.70 -22.07
N PRO A 58 -4.18 -18.86 -21.94
CA PRO A 58 -4.30 -19.94 -22.92
C PRO A 58 -5.76 -20.33 -23.16
N GLU A 59 -6.16 -20.52 -24.43
CA GLU A 59 -7.55 -20.90 -24.76
C GLU A 59 -7.95 -22.22 -24.11
N VAL A 60 -7.00 -23.16 -23.95
CA VAL A 60 -7.25 -24.44 -23.27
C VAL A 60 -7.72 -24.23 -21.83
N GLU A 61 -7.12 -23.29 -21.10
CA GLU A 61 -7.54 -22.95 -19.72
C GLU A 61 -8.93 -22.32 -19.72
N ARG A 62 -9.18 -21.34 -20.60
CA ARG A 62 -10.47 -20.66 -20.70
C ARG A 62 -11.60 -21.61 -21.10
N ALA A 63 -11.35 -22.50 -22.06
CA ALA A 63 -12.32 -23.50 -22.51
C ALA A 63 -12.68 -24.49 -21.40
N ARG A 64 -11.68 -24.96 -20.64
CA ARG A 64 -11.89 -25.84 -19.49
C ARG A 64 -12.77 -25.18 -18.43
N MET A 65 -12.53 -23.91 -18.12
CA MET A 65 -13.35 -23.16 -17.17
C MET A 65 -14.77 -22.93 -17.65
N ARG A 66 -14.92 -22.63 -18.94
CA ARG A 66 -16.23 -22.45 -19.59
C ARG A 66 -17.09 -23.71 -19.43
N GLU A 67 -16.52 -24.87 -19.71
CA GLU A 67 -17.21 -26.17 -19.55
C GLU A 67 -17.57 -26.45 -18.09
N ALA A 68 -16.60 -26.34 -17.17
CA ALA A 68 -16.82 -26.62 -15.75
C ALA A 68 -17.86 -25.68 -15.12
N LEU A 69 -17.76 -24.37 -15.41
CA LEU A 69 -18.70 -23.37 -14.88
C LEU A 69 -20.11 -23.55 -15.45
N ALA A 70 -20.25 -23.90 -16.74
CA ALA A 70 -21.55 -24.17 -17.34
C ALA A 70 -22.24 -25.38 -16.69
N GLY A 71 -21.48 -26.42 -16.34
CA GLY A 71 -21.98 -27.56 -15.57
C GLY A 71 -22.39 -27.17 -14.15
N ALA A 72 -21.51 -26.48 -13.43
CA ALA A 72 -21.76 -26.07 -12.04
C ALA A 72 -22.98 -25.14 -11.88
N LEU A 73 -23.19 -24.22 -12.84
CA LEU A 73 -24.34 -23.32 -12.82
C LEU A 73 -25.70 -24.02 -12.89
N ALA A 74 -25.75 -25.29 -13.30
CA ALA A 74 -26.98 -26.08 -13.27
C ALA A 74 -27.32 -26.60 -11.86
N GLU A 75 -26.32 -26.66 -10.97
CA GLU A 75 -26.42 -27.25 -9.63
C GLU A 75 -26.45 -26.19 -8.51
N VAL A 76 -26.03 -24.96 -8.80
CA VAL A 76 -25.96 -23.87 -7.82
C VAL A 76 -27.32 -23.22 -7.60
N GLU A 77 -27.82 -23.27 -6.36
CA GLU A 77 -29.09 -22.64 -5.97
C GLU A 77 -28.92 -21.19 -5.50
N GLU A 78 -27.70 -20.75 -5.18
CA GLU A 78 -27.46 -19.39 -4.68
C GLU A 78 -27.63 -18.35 -5.82
N PRO A 79 -28.56 -17.39 -5.70
CA PRO A 79 -28.86 -16.44 -6.78
C PRO A 79 -27.65 -15.58 -7.19
N LEU A 80 -26.90 -15.07 -6.21
CA LEU A 80 -25.74 -14.21 -6.47
C LEU A 80 -24.62 -14.98 -7.18
N ALA A 81 -24.36 -16.23 -6.77
CA ALA A 81 -23.39 -17.10 -7.42
C ALA A 81 -23.77 -17.41 -8.86
N THR A 82 -25.06 -17.66 -9.09
CA THR A 82 -25.60 -17.91 -10.42
C THR A 82 -25.42 -16.71 -11.34
N GLU A 83 -25.73 -15.50 -10.86
CA GLU A 83 -25.57 -14.28 -11.65
C GLU A 83 -24.10 -13.95 -11.96
N LEU A 84 -23.21 -14.06 -10.96
CA LEU A 84 -21.77 -13.86 -11.16
C LEU A 84 -21.19 -14.91 -12.11
N GLY A 85 -21.61 -16.17 -12.00
CA GLY A 85 -21.18 -17.23 -12.91
C GLY A 85 -21.66 -17.03 -14.34
N ARG A 86 -22.88 -16.52 -14.56
CA ARG A 86 -23.34 -16.14 -15.91
C ARG A 86 -22.52 -15.00 -16.51
N ALA A 87 -22.18 -13.99 -15.70
CA ALA A 87 -21.31 -12.90 -16.14
C ALA A 87 -19.89 -13.39 -16.46
N ALA A 88 -19.35 -14.28 -15.64
CA ALA A 88 -18.06 -14.95 -15.89
C ALA A 88 -18.08 -15.79 -17.18
N LEU A 89 -19.18 -16.51 -17.46
CA LEU A 89 -19.33 -17.29 -18.68
C LEU A 89 -19.36 -16.39 -19.93
N ALA A 90 -20.08 -15.26 -19.87
CA ALA A 90 -20.05 -14.25 -20.95
C ALA A 90 -18.62 -13.73 -21.17
N ALA A 91 -17.92 -13.36 -20.11
CA ALA A 91 -16.54 -12.91 -20.18
C ALA A 91 -15.59 -13.96 -20.79
N LEU A 92 -15.75 -15.24 -20.42
CA LEU A 92 -14.99 -16.36 -21.01
C LEU A 92 -15.30 -16.60 -22.49
N ASN A 93 -16.45 -16.15 -22.98
CA ASN A 93 -16.83 -16.19 -24.39
C ASN A 93 -16.36 -14.94 -25.17
N GLY A 94 -15.77 -13.95 -24.48
CA GLY A 94 -15.37 -12.68 -25.08
C GLY A 94 -16.51 -11.66 -25.18
N ASP A 95 -17.65 -11.94 -24.55
CA ASP A 95 -18.81 -11.07 -24.55
C ASP A 95 -18.84 -10.18 -23.31
N ALA A 96 -19.37 -8.95 -23.46
CA ALA A 96 -19.67 -8.11 -22.32
C ALA A 96 -20.88 -8.67 -21.55
N PRO A 97 -20.83 -8.77 -20.22
CA PRO A 97 -21.98 -9.23 -19.44
C PRO A 97 -23.19 -8.29 -19.61
N THR A 98 -24.34 -8.87 -19.93
CA THR A 98 -25.59 -8.13 -20.18
C THR A 98 -26.37 -7.80 -18.91
N HIS A 99 -26.16 -8.56 -17.84
CA HIS A 99 -26.86 -8.40 -16.58
C HIS A 99 -25.88 -8.44 -15.42
N TRP A 100 -26.02 -7.45 -14.54
CA TRP A 100 -25.25 -7.31 -13.32
C TRP A 100 -26.20 -7.29 -12.13
N PRO A 101 -25.91 -8.05 -11.05
CA PRO A 101 -26.70 -8.01 -9.83
C PRO A 101 -26.83 -6.58 -9.30
N ALA A 102 -28.03 -6.20 -8.85
CA ALA A 102 -28.23 -4.91 -8.19
C ALA A 102 -27.44 -4.81 -6.87
N GLU A 103 -27.07 -5.94 -6.24
CA GLU A 103 -26.28 -5.99 -5.01
C GLU A 103 -24.79 -5.68 -5.21
N LEU A 104 -24.34 -5.44 -6.44
CA LEU A 104 -22.99 -4.95 -6.76
C LEU A 104 -22.82 -3.47 -6.36
N MET A 105 -23.20 -3.08 -5.14
CA MET A 105 -23.00 -1.71 -4.63
C MET A 105 -21.54 -1.29 -4.71
N ARG A 106 -21.31 0.04 -4.76
CA ARG A 106 -19.97 0.64 -4.75
C ARG A 106 -19.10 -0.02 -3.67
N PRO A 107 -18.01 -0.71 -4.04
CA PRO A 107 -17.14 -1.34 -3.09
C PRO A 107 -16.41 -0.29 -2.26
N SER A 108 -16.15 -0.60 -0.98
CA SER A 108 -15.35 0.30 -0.15
C SER A 108 -13.91 0.38 -0.68
N PRO A 109 -13.20 1.51 -0.46
CA PRO A 109 -11.79 1.63 -0.85
C PRO A 109 -10.91 0.49 -0.32
N ARG A 110 -11.21 -0.01 0.89
CA ARG A 110 -10.50 -1.17 1.47
C ARG A 110 -10.71 -2.46 0.68
N ARG A 111 -11.91 -2.71 0.13
CA ARG A 111 -12.17 -3.88 -0.73
C ARG A 111 -11.45 -3.76 -2.07
N LEU A 112 -11.43 -2.57 -2.67
CA LEU A 112 -10.63 -2.31 -3.87
C LEU A 112 -9.14 -2.59 -3.62
N LEU A 113 -8.58 -2.10 -2.50
CA LEU A 113 -7.19 -2.39 -2.14
C LEU A 113 -6.93 -3.88 -1.92
N LYS A 114 -7.87 -4.63 -1.31
CA LYS A 114 -7.75 -6.07 -1.14
C LYS A 114 -7.78 -6.82 -2.47
N LEU A 115 -8.66 -6.43 -3.40
CA LEU A 115 -8.70 -6.99 -4.75
C LEU A 115 -7.34 -6.85 -5.43
N LEU A 116 -6.76 -5.65 -5.37
CA LEU A 116 -5.47 -5.34 -6.00
C LEU A 116 -4.26 -6.05 -5.39
N ARG A 117 -4.43 -6.63 -4.20
CA ARG A 117 -3.44 -7.45 -3.50
C ARG A 117 -3.72 -8.95 -3.62
N GLY A 118 -4.80 -9.35 -4.30
CA GLY A 118 -5.23 -10.75 -4.35
C GLY A 118 -5.69 -11.30 -2.99
N GLU A 119 -6.10 -10.43 -2.06
CA GLU A 119 -6.52 -10.79 -0.69
C GLU A 119 -8.04 -11.06 -0.56
N LEU A 120 -8.77 -11.03 -1.68
CA LEU A 120 -10.20 -11.36 -1.70
C LEU A 120 -10.39 -12.82 -2.10
N ASP A 121 -11.39 -13.47 -1.50
CA ASP A 121 -11.94 -14.70 -2.03
C ASP A 121 -12.56 -14.47 -3.42
N GLY A 122 -12.74 -15.55 -4.20
CA GLY A 122 -13.21 -15.45 -5.58
C GLY A 122 -14.52 -14.68 -5.70
N PHE A 123 -15.49 -14.92 -4.82
CA PHE A 123 -16.78 -14.24 -4.81
C PHE A 123 -16.68 -12.75 -4.55
N ALA A 124 -15.96 -12.36 -3.51
CA ALA A 124 -15.76 -10.96 -3.17
C ALA A 124 -14.98 -10.24 -4.29
N ALA A 125 -14.03 -10.92 -4.93
CA ALA A 125 -13.28 -10.40 -6.05
C ALA A 125 -14.16 -10.18 -7.29
N ALA A 126 -14.93 -11.19 -7.69
CA ALA A 126 -15.88 -11.11 -8.80
C ALA A 126 -16.96 -10.04 -8.59
N ARG A 127 -17.45 -9.89 -7.36
CA ARG A 127 -18.42 -8.85 -7.02
C ARG A 127 -17.84 -7.45 -7.28
N VAL A 128 -16.58 -7.22 -6.89
CA VAL A 128 -15.89 -5.95 -7.15
C VAL A 128 -15.63 -5.78 -8.64
N ALA A 129 -15.20 -6.83 -9.33
CA ALA A 129 -14.96 -6.83 -10.78
C ALA A 129 -16.22 -6.51 -11.57
N GLY A 130 -17.37 -7.08 -11.18
CA GLY A 130 -18.63 -6.81 -11.83
C GLY A 130 -19.09 -5.36 -11.67
N TRP A 131 -18.87 -4.78 -10.48
CA TRP A 131 -19.10 -3.35 -10.28
C TRP A 131 -18.19 -2.49 -11.19
N LEU A 132 -16.89 -2.82 -11.27
CA LEU A 132 -15.94 -2.10 -12.13
C LEU A 132 -16.29 -2.21 -13.62
N ALA A 133 -16.73 -3.38 -14.08
CA ALA A 133 -17.14 -3.59 -15.46
C ALA A 133 -18.42 -2.80 -15.82
N ALA A 134 -19.33 -2.64 -14.87
CA ALA A 134 -20.51 -1.77 -15.04
C ALA A 134 -20.19 -0.27 -14.94
N HIS A 135 -19.00 0.11 -14.45
CA HIS A 135 -18.59 1.50 -14.20
C HIS A 135 -17.19 1.76 -14.78
N PRO A 136 -17.05 1.84 -16.13
CA PRO A 136 -15.75 1.92 -16.80
C PRO A 136 -14.90 3.14 -16.38
N ASP A 137 -15.53 4.27 -16.03
CA ASP A 137 -14.82 5.47 -15.57
C ASP A 137 -14.10 5.24 -14.22
N GLU A 138 -14.71 4.48 -13.32
CA GLU A 138 -14.13 4.13 -12.02
C GLU A 138 -13.01 3.11 -12.17
N ARG A 139 -13.14 2.19 -13.14
CA ARG A 139 -12.07 1.28 -13.55
C ARG A 139 -10.85 2.04 -14.08
N ALA A 140 -11.05 2.94 -15.04
CA ALA A 140 -9.97 3.76 -15.60
C ALA A 140 -9.29 4.62 -14.53
N THR A 141 -10.06 5.17 -13.59
CA THR A 141 -9.53 5.91 -12.44
C THR A 141 -8.66 5.02 -11.54
N LEU A 142 -9.10 3.79 -11.26
CA LEU A 142 -8.35 2.83 -10.46
C LEU A 142 -7.05 2.41 -11.15
N GLU A 143 -7.10 2.13 -12.45
CA GLU A 143 -5.92 1.80 -13.27
C GLU A 143 -4.93 2.95 -13.27
N ALA A 144 -5.38 4.19 -13.51
CA ALA A 144 -4.52 5.37 -13.46
C ALA A 144 -3.88 5.57 -12.08
N LEU A 145 -4.61 5.34 -10.99
CA LEU A 145 -4.06 5.39 -9.62
C LEU A 145 -3.03 4.28 -9.36
N LEU A 146 -3.23 3.10 -9.94
CA LEU A 146 -2.32 1.97 -9.82
C LEU A 146 -1.05 2.18 -10.64
N GLU A 147 -1.18 2.69 -11.86
CA GLU A 147 -0.05 3.04 -12.73
C GLU A 147 0.73 4.20 -12.13
N ALA A 148 0.06 5.22 -11.59
CA ALA A 148 0.70 6.28 -10.83
C ALA A 148 1.42 5.69 -9.61
N GLY A 149 0.77 4.84 -8.82
CA GLY A 149 1.38 4.18 -7.66
C GLY A 149 2.49 3.17 -7.99
N ALA A 150 2.49 2.57 -9.18
CA ALA A 150 3.51 1.63 -9.65
C ALA A 150 4.71 2.36 -10.27
N SER A 151 4.48 3.41 -11.04
CA SER A 151 5.53 4.31 -11.57
C SER A 151 6.24 5.03 -10.44
N ALA A 152 5.50 5.35 -9.39
CA ALA A 152 6.01 6.02 -8.22
C ALA A 152 6.64 5.02 -7.19
N ARG A 153 6.84 3.76 -7.60
CA ARG A 153 7.75 2.78 -6.96
C ARG A 153 9.11 2.65 -7.67
N SER A 154 9.34 3.32 -8.81
CA SER A 154 10.67 3.40 -9.45
C SER A 154 11.40 4.74 -9.24
N GLU A 155 10.71 5.73 -8.67
CA GLU A 155 11.34 6.84 -7.95
C GLU A 155 10.86 6.77 -6.51
N PRO A 156 11.69 7.09 -5.50
CA PRO A 156 11.21 7.14 -4.13
C PRO A 156 10.11 8.20 -4.06
N LEU A 157 8.84 7.78 -3.98
CA LEU A 157 7.75 8.69 -3.74
C LEU A 157 8.02 9.47 -2.46
N PRO A 158 8.04 10.80 -2.49
CA PRO A 158 7.90 11.59 -1.29
C PRO A 158 6.51 11.25 -0.73
N VAL A 159 6.49 10.65 0.45
CA VAL A 159 5.26 10.52 1.25
C VAL A 159 4.85 11.93 1.66
N ALA A 160 4.11 12.60 0.77
CA ALA A 160 3.21 13.69 1.10
C ALA A 160 1.82 13.06 1.29
N ALA A 161 1.61 12.32 2.38
CA ALA A 161 0.85 12.95 3.45
C ALA A 161 1.40 14.36 3.70
N ALA A 162 0.81 15.34 3.03
CA ALA A 162 0.83 16.70 3.52
C ALA A 162 0.14 16.69 4.89
N SER A 163 0.88 16.29 5.92
CA SER A 163 0.91 17.08 7.14
C SER A 163 1.24 18.49 6.64
N SER A 164 0.23 19.36 6.54
CA SER A 164 0.45 20.78 6.28
C SER A 164 1.11 21.47 7.48
N VAL A 165 1.86 20.73 8.30
CA VAL A 165 2.62 21.27 9.40
C VAL A 165 3.95 21.70 8.81
N ARG A 166 4.03 23.00 8.60
CA ARG A 166 5.24 23.71 8.20
C ARG A 166 6.36 23.28 9.16
N MET A 167 7.45 22.70 8.63
CA MET A 167 8.68 22.51 9.39
C MET A 167 8.97 23.81 10.13
N ARG A 168 9.22 23.71 11.44
CA ARG A 168 9.62 24.92 12.18
C ARG A 168 10.93 25.42 11.60
N ASP A 169 11.04 26.73 11.47
CA ASP A 169 12.29 27.32 11.01
C ASP A 169 13.36 27.11 12.12
N PRO A 170 14.53 26.50 11.83
CA PRO A 170 15.59 26.35 12.81
C PRO A 170 16.07 27.69 13.39
N GLU A 171 15.94 28.80 12.64
CA GLU A 171 16.29 30.15 13.11
C GLU A 171 15.37 30.67 14.22
N GLU A 172 14.14 30.16 14.33
CA GLU A 172 13.21 30.50 15.42
C GLU A 172 13.57 29.82 16.76
N GLY A 173 14.52 28.89 16.75
CA GLY A 173 14.86 28.07 17.90
C GLY A 173 16.29 28.27 18.41
N GLN A 174 16.62 27.58 19.51
CA GLN A 174 17.97 27.55 20.04
C GLN A 174 18.68 26.27 19.56
N LEU A 175 19.72 26.40 18.75
CA LEU A 175 20.62 25.29 18.43
C LEU A 175 21.26 24.74 19.72
N LEU A 176 21.02 23.46 19.99
CA LEU A 176 21.56 22.71 21.12
C LEU A 176 22.88 22.04 20.79
N GLY A 177 23.07 21.66 19.53
CA GLY A 177 24.30 21.05 19.03
C GLY A 177 24.10 20.39 17.66
N ALA A 178 25.21 19.94 17.08
CA ALA A 178 25.25 19.11 15.89
C ALA A 178 25.88 17.75 16.21
N LEU A 179 25.49 16.74 15.44
CA LEU A 179 26.04 15.39 15.47
C LEU A 179 26.50 15.03 14.05
N ASP A 180 27.71 15.47 13.72
CA ASP A 180 28.30 15.35 12.38
C ASP A 180 28.33 13.92 11.87
N ALA A 181 28.54 12.95 12.76
CA ALA A 181 28.54 11.54 12.43
C ALA A 181 27.25 11.11 11.72
N LEU A 182 26.10 11.71 12.04
CA LEU A 182 24.82 11.44 11.40
C LEU A 182 24.29 12.61 10.55
N GLY A 183 25.06 13.69 10.41
CA GLY A 183 24.64 14.91 9.70
C GLY A 183 23.40 15.55 10.33
N LEU A 184 23.32 15.59 11.66
CA LEU A 184 22.14 16.06 12.40
C LEU A 184 22.39 17.36 13.16
N GLU A 185 21.37 18.20 13.26
CA GLU A 185 21.31 19.35 14.15
C GLU A 185 20.10 19.27 15.08
N ALA A 186 20.26 19.65 16.34
CA ALA A 186 19.18 19.66 17.33
C ALA A 186 18.82 21.09 17.72
N VAL A 187 17.55 21.46 17.61
CA VAL A 187 17.05 22.80 17.89
C VAL A 187 15.92 22.75 18.92
N LEU A 188 15.99 23.61 19.93
CA LEU A 188 14.99 23.72 20.99
C LEU A 188 14.10 24.95 20.79
N PHE A 189 12.79 24.72 20.70
CA PHE A 189 11.76 25.76 20.69
C PHE A 189 11.14 25.89 22.07
N ARG A 190 11.24 27.10 22.64
CA ARG A 190 10.72 27.37 23.99
C ARG A 190 9.29 27.92 23.99
N GLU A 191 8.81 28.42 22.86
CA GLU A 191 7.53 29.12 22.75
C GLU A 191 6.72 28.78 21.48
N PRO A 192 5.37 28.82 21.56
CA PRO A 192 4.59 28.78 22.81
C PRO A 192 4.74 27.41 23.49
N ALA A 193 4.60 27.36 24.82
CA ALA A 193 4.61 26.10 25.56
C ALA A 193 3.55 25.13 24.97
N PRO A 194 3.83 23.83 24.89
CA PRO A 194 4.97 23.11 25.48
C PRO A 194 6.29 23.26 24.71
N ARG A 195 7.43 23.08 25.40
CA ARG A 195 8.76 23.10 24.78
C ARG A 195 8.88 21.95 23.77
N ARG A 196 9.42 22.25 22.59
CA ARG A 196 9.61 21.27 21.53
C ARG A 196 11.07 21.16 21.15
N LEU A 197 11.54 19.93 20.94
CA LEU A 197 12.84 19.61 20.38
C LEU A 197 12.64 19.20 18.93
N ALA A 198 13.37 19.80 18.01
CA ALA A 198 13.45 19.36 16.63
C ALA A 198 14.83 18.82 16.31
N LEU A 199 14.88 17.84 15.41
CA LEU A 199 16.10 17.39 14.76
C LEU A 199 15.99 17.64 13.25
N TYR A 200 17.05 18.16 12.66
CA TYR A 200 17.20 18.34 11.22
C TYR A 200 18.37 17.49 10.73
N ALA A 201 18.14 16.68 9.70
CA ALA A 201 19.19 15.94 9.02
C ALA A 201 19.55 16.60 7.70
N ALA A 202 20.82 16.52 7.31
CA ALA A 202 21.29 16.96 6.01
C ALA A 202 20.68 16.13 4.86
N GLU A 203 20.35 14.87 5.11
CA GLU A 203 19.73 13.96 4.14
C GLU A 203 18.24 13.78 4.42
N PRO A 204 17.37 13.60 3.40
CA PRO A 204 15.92 13.42 3.56
C PRO A 204 15.57 12.00 4.03
N THR A 205 16.28 11.49 5.04
CA THR A 205 16.07 10.18 5.64
C THR A 205 15.23 10.29 6.91
N ALA A 206 14.45 9.27 7.23
CA ALA A 206 13.64 9.28 8.45
C ALA A 206 14.53 9.40 9.70
N VAL A 207 14.28 10.43 10.51
CA VAL A 207 14.93 10.66 11.79
C VAL A 207 14.03 10.15 12.90
N ARG A 208 14.58 9.35 13.82
CA ARG A 208 13.90 8.91 15.04
C ARG A 208 14.76 9.25 16.24
N LEU A 209 14.12 9.76 17.29
CA LEU A 209 14.76 10.02 18.57
C LEU A 209 14.03 9.24 19.66
N GLU A 210 14.79 8.50 20.45
CA GLU A 210 14.34 7.81 21.65
C GLU A 210 15.02 8.46 22.86
N ALA A 211 14.21 8.94 23.80
CA ALA A 211 14.68 9.52 25.05
C ALA A 211 13.57 9.52 26.09
N GLU A 212 13.95 9.40 27.36
CA GLU A 212 12.99 9.50 28.46
C GLU A 212 12.42 10.92 28.55
N GLY A 213 11.11 11.02 28.79
CA GLY A 213 10.41 12.30 28.90
C GLY A 213 10.25 13.05 27.58
N VAL A 214 10.43 12.38 26.44
CA VAL A 214 10.23 12.95 25.12
C VAL A 214 9.10 12.22 24.39
N THR A 215 8.14 12.97 23.86
CA THR A 215 7.03 12.43 23.07
C THR A 215 7.15 12.92 21.64
N THR A 216 7.21 12.00 20.68
CA THR A 216 7.23 12.36 19.25
C THR A 216 5.89 13.00 18.87
N GLU A 217 5.95 14.18 18.26
CA GLU A 217 4.79 14.87 17.70
C GLU A 217 4.72 14.70 16.19
N GLU A 218 5.88 14.78 15.51
CA GLU A 218 5.95 14.72 14.05
C GLU A 218 7.24 14.06 13.56
N ILE A 219 7.13 13.37 12.44
CA ILE A 219 8.25 12.77 11.72
C ILE A 219 8.05 13.09 10.23
N ALA A 220 9.06 13.69 9.61
CA ALA A 220 9.11 13.91 8.17
C ALA A 220 10.50 13.56 7.61
N PRO A 221 10.69 13.47 6.28
CA PRO A 221 12.01 13.25 5.70
C PRO A 221 13.02 14.29 6.17
N GLY A 222 14.12 13.86 6.79
CA GLY A 222 15.15 14.74 7.35
C GLY A 222 14.71 15.54 8.59
N TYR A 223 13.54 15.25 9.17
CA TYR A 223 12.97 16.04 10.25
C TYR A 223 12.30 15.19 11.31
N TRP A 224 12.50 15.56 12.57
CA TRP A 224 11.76 15.01 13.69
C TRP A 224 11.41 16.14 14.64
N LEU A 225 10.19 16.14 15.18
CA LEU A 225 9.73 17.08 16.18
C LEU A 225 9.10 16.30 17.34
N GLY A 226 9.45 16.69 18.56
CA GLY A 226 8.82 16.13 19.75
C GLY A 226 8.69 17.11 20.89
N ARG A 227 7.74 16.81 21.75
CA ARG A 227 7.45 17.52 22.97
C ARG A 227 8.37 17.04 24.09
N LEU A 228 8.97 17.97 24.81
CA LEU A 228 9.70 17.67 26.05
C LEU A 228 8.76 17.73 27.24
N ALA A 229 8.89 16.76 28.16
CA ALA A 229 8.16 16.77 29.41
C ALA A 229 8.46 18.04 30.22
N PRO A 230 7.48 18.56 30.99
CA PRO A 230 7.63 19.82 31.71
C PRO A 230 8.80 19.84 32.71
N HIS A 231 9.15 18.69 33.27
CA HIS A 231 10.19 18.54 34.30
C HIS A 231 11.62 18.40 33.73
N LEU A 232 11.79 18.10 32.43
CA LEU A 232 13.13 17.91 31.86
C LEU A 232 13.95 19.21 31.88
N ARG A 233 15.07 19.22 32.59
CA ARG A 233 16.04 20.33 32.67
C ARG A 233 17.44 19.73 32.66
N GLY A 234 18.38 20.36 31.94
CA GLY A 234 19.78 19.91 31.93
C GLY A 234 20.13 18.98 30.77
N ALA A 235 20.89 17.92 31.04
CA ALA A 235 21.33 16.97 30.01
C ALA A 235 20.22 15.95 29.71
N LEU A 236 19.97 15.73 28.42
CA LEU A 236 19.04 14.75 27.88
C LEU A 236 19.88 13.72 27.12
N ALA A 237 19.91 12.49 27.62
CA ALA A 237 20.49 11.38 26.88
C ALA A 237 19.50 10.93 25.81
N VAL A 238 19.94 10.90 24.56
CA VAL A 238 19.12 10.53 23.41
C VAL A 238 19.79 9.43 22.63
N LYS A 239 18.99 8.53 22.07
CA LYS A 239 19.40 7.58 21.04
C LYS A 239 18.73 8.03 19.75
N VAL A 240 19.54 8.40 18.77
CA VAL A 240 19.05 8.93 17.49
C VAL A 240 19.36 7.96 16.38
N ARG A 241 18.39 7.75 15.51
CA ARG A 241 18.50 6.91 14.33
C ARG A 241 18.15 7.70 13.07
N VAL A 242 19.04 7.65 12.07
CA VAL A 242 18.85 8.24 10.74
C VAL A 242 19.00 7.12 9.72
N GLY A 243 17.87 6.66 9.16
CA GLY A 243 17.85 5.43 8.35
C GLY A 243 18.32 4.22 9.16
N GLU A 244 19.40 3.58 8.71
CA GLU A 244 20.02 2.41 9.37
C GLU A 244 21.15 2.79 10.36
N ARG A 245 21.47 4.08 10.46
CA ARG A 245 22.58 4.57 11.29
C ARG A 245 22.06 5.03 12.64
N GLU A 246 22.76 4.65 13.72
CA GLU A 246 22.37 4.98 15.08
C GLU A 246 23.54 5.57 15.87
N ALA A 247 23.26 6.52 16.74
CA ALA A 247 24.22 7.06 17.69
C ALA A 247 23.55 7.47 19.01
N ALA A 248 24.28 7.30 20.10
CA ALA A 248 23.96 7.93 21.37
C ALA A 248 24.47 9.38 21.37
N TRP A 249 23.66 10.31 21.87
CA TRP A 249 23.99 11.72 21.92
C TRP A 249 23.45 12.35 23.21
N SER A 250 24.11 13.39 23.70
CA SER A 250 23.70 14.11 24.90
C SER A 250 23.43 15.56 24.56
N LEU A 251 22.20 15.99 24.80
CA LEU A 251 21.70 17.33 24.48
C LEU A 251 21.47 18.14 25.76
N ARG A 252 21.85 19.41 25.78
CA ARG A 252 21.60 20.29 26.94
C ARG A 252 20.34 21.11 26.74
N VAL A 253 19.21 20.69 27.31
CA VAL A 253 17.86 21.28 27.17
C VAL A 253 17.50 22.29 28.28
N GLY A 254 18.47 22.69 29.11
CA GLY A 254 18.33 23.69 30.18
C GLY A 254 18.69 25.13 29.74
N PRO A 255 18.43 26.15 30.58
CA PRO A 255 18.97 27.48 30.35
C PRO A 255 20.50 27.41 30.22
N ARG A 256 21.07 28.11 29.23
CA ARG A 256 22.52 28.37 29.20
C ARG A 256 22.82 29.16 30.47
N GLU A 257 23.60 28.57 31.39
CA GLU A 257 24.26 29.37 32.41
C GLU A 257 25.10 30.42 31.68
N LYS A 258 24.84 31.70 31.98
CA LYS A 258 25.67 32.79 31.46
C LYS A 258 27.09 32.53 31.95
N ARG A 259 28.00 32.25 31.03
CA ARG A 259 29.43 32.44 31.25
C ARG A 259 29.75 33.91 31.10
#